data_AF-A0A7I8VGB2-F1
#
_entry.id   AF-A0A7I8VGB2-F1
#
_cell.length_a   1.000
_cell.length_b   1.000
_cell.length_c   1.000
_cell.angle_alpha   90.00
_cell.angle_beta   90.00
_cell.angle_gamma   90.00
#
_symmetry.space_group_name_H-M   'P 1'
#
loop_
_entity.id
_entity.type
_entity.pdbx_description
1 polymer ?
#
loop_
_entity_poly.entity_id
_entity_poly.type
_entity_poly.pdbx_seq_one_letter_code
_entity_poly.pdbx_strand_id
1 'polypeptide(L)'
;MENLLFINSIYSFLYKYENNFLSAANVVNVVPYVVIMRRALLTVGSNVRPLLCSFLIVLLHKLLESAYSYFSDYYSAVIFTDIHKNYVEETALGWPLENDFSGFLSKYIPSQPIIASFNSNPEDYAIGRISEDVSQEALQTIRIASQLAEKGKGERASKLFEHAVSLDSHQPEVLNEYGVFLERNKNDIIRAEHMYCKALQYNSSHEAAIANRRRASPIVAKLDKAMFQRIKRKKEVLLKALNKKDNIVVLQKAHHELFLQHIHHTAALEGNTFSIDQARVLMETGRAIGGKSVAEHNELLGLAEALLYINSTLLKKIGNFNVQDLLDLHQHIMGHVDPRTAGQIRNKQVFVSKHIPPKTKLVPALLEDLVQWINNNLRSGMPDIKLSALIHYKLVYIHPFLDGNGRTARLLMNSILLGSGYPIVNIGLNDKHEYYTLLQAANDGDARPFIRFIGRCTERTLNDLLWLISDEVKRPLARSLIDSREERSIQERKDDKDKIRELLLEPDDDKRFQNFREGKEHYTDLELLGKTLGTTPKYEETINLSEVKDDRVRG
;
A
#
# COMPACT_ATOMS: atom_id res chain seq x y z
N MET A 1 9.18 36.58 4.44
CA MET A 1 9.14 36.00 3.08
C MET A 1 7.96 35.04 2.96
N GLU A 2 7.80 34.10 3.89
CA GLU A 2 6.67 33.14 3.90
C GLU A 2 5.28 33.79 3.96
N ASN A 3 5.09 34.82 4.80
CA ASN A 3 3.81 35.55 4.85
C ASN A 3 3.46 36.27 3.53
N LEU A 4 4.47 36.65 2.73
CA LEU A 4 4.29 37.30 1.43
C LEU A 4 3.94 36.29 0.33
N LEU A 5 4.49 35.07 0.43
CA LEU A 5 4.13 33.93 -0.43
C LEU A 5 2.70 33.45 -0.16
N PHE A 6 2.27 33.47 1.10
CA PHE A 6 0.90 33.15 1.49
C PHE A 6 -0.11 34.17 0.94
N ILE A 7 0.16 35.46 1.11
CA ILE A 7 -0.68 36.53 0.54
C ILE A 7 -0.70 36.48 -0.99
N ASN A 8 0.43 36.19 -1.64
CA ASN A 8 0.49 36.02 -3.09
C ASN A 8 -0.30 34.79 -3.58
N SER A 9 -0.34 33.71 -2.79
CA SER A 9 -1.14 32.52 -3.10
C SER A 9 -2.64 32.80 -2.97
N ILE A 10 -3.05 33.54 -1.93
CA ILE A 10 -4.44 33.98 -1.78
C ILE A 10 -4.83 34.94 -2.91
N TYR A 11 -3.97 35.88 -3.28
CA TYR A 11 -4.22 36.80 -4.39
C TYR A 11 -4.34 36.06 -5.73
N SER A 12 -3.42 35.12 -6.03
CA SER A 12 -3.51 34.28 -7.23
C SER A 12 -4.77 33.42 -7.26
N PHE A 13 -5.18 32.89 -6.11
CA PHE A 13 -6.41 32.12 -5.99
C PHE A 13 -7.64 33.00 -6.27
N LEU A 14 -7.78 34.13 -5.60
CA LEU A 14 -8.92 35.04 -5.78
C LEU A 14 -9.01 35.59 -7.22
N TYR A 15 -7.87 35.96 -7.82
CA TYR A 15 -7.79 36.44 -9.20
C TYR A 15 -8.16 35.35 -10.21
N LYS A 16 -7.71 34.10 -9.99
CA LYS A 16 -8.00 32.97 -10.89
C LYS A 16 -9.48 32.60 -10.91
N TYR A 17 -10.20 32.85 -9.82
CA TYR A 17 -11.63 32.52 -9.71
C TYR A 17 -12.55 33.75 -9.80
N GLU A 18 -12.00 34.95 -10.01
CA GLU A 18 -12.75 36.21 -10.16
C GLU A 18 -13.89 36.08 -11.18
N ASN A 19 -13.64 35.40 -12.31
CA ASN A 19 -14.64 35.15 -13.34
C ASN A 19 -15.72 34.11 -12.97
N ASN A 20 -15.44 33.19 -12.05
CA ASN A 20 -16.40 32.19 -11.57
C ASN A 20 -17.28 32.73 -10.42
N PHE A 21 -16.83 33.79 -9.75
CA PHE A 21 -17.54 34.44 -8.64
C PHE A 21 -18.29 35.72 -9.05
N LEU A 22 -18.33 36.06 -10.33
CA LEU A 22 -18.98 37.27 -10.89
C LEU A 22 -20.48 37.41 -10.57
N SER A 23 -21.16 36.35 -10.10
CA SER A 23 -22.56 36.45 -9.64
C SER A 23 -22.70 36.82 -8.15
N ALA A 24 -21.61 36.79 -7.38
CA ALA A 24 -21.62 37.13 -5.96
C ALA A 24 -21.07 38.56 -5.77
N ALA A 25 -21.98 39.53 -5.72
CA ALA A 25 -21.69 40.97 -5.59
C ALA A 25 -20.73 41.35 -4.43
N ASN A 26 -20.51 40.46 -3.46
CA ASN A 26 -19.65 40.70 -2.30
C ASN A 26 -18.19 40.20 -2.44
N VAL A 27 -17.86 39.34 -3.41
CA VAL A 27 -16.46 38.92 -3.66
C VAL A 27 -15.66 40.05 -4.33
N VAL A 28 -16.33 40.82 -5.19
CA VAL A 28 -15.79 42.02 -5.84
C VAL A 28 -15.37 43.08 -4.81
N ASN A 29 -16.02 43.13 -3.64
CA ASN A 29 -15.67 44.07 -2.56
C ASN A 29 -14.44 43.67 -1.75
N VAL A 30 -13.90 42.44 -1.86
CA VAL A 30 -12.73 41.98 -1.08
C VAL A 30 -11.40 42.25 -1.81
N VAL A 31 -11.41 42.22 -3.14
CA VAL A 31 -10.23 42.43 -3.99
C VAL A 31 -9.55 43.80 -3.74
N PRO A 32 -10.28 44.94 -3.61
CA PRO A 32 -9.68 46.23 -3.31
C PRO A 32 -8.93 46.25 -1.96
N TYR A 33 -9.46 45.58 -0.93
CA TYR A 33 -8.82 45.53 0.38
C TYR A 33 -7.52 44.73 0.33
N VAL A 34 -7.48 43.59 -0.37
CA VAL A 34 -6.26 42.78 -0.53
C VAL A 34 -5.18 43.55 -1.27
N VAL A 35 -5.54 44.36 -2.28
CA VAL A 35 -4.62 45.23 -3.02
C VAL A 35 -4.07 46.36 -2.12
N ILE A 36 -4.92 46.97 -1.30
CA ILE A 36 -4.51 48.01 -0.33
C ILE A 36 -3.57 47.41 0.73
N MET A 37 -3.88 46.22 1.26
CA MET A 37 -3.02 45.52 2.23
C MET A 37 -1.65 45.16 1.64
N ARG A 38 -1.62 44.71 0.38
CA ARG A 38 -0.38 44.41 -0.34
C ARG A 38 0.48 45.67 -0.50
N ARG A 39 -0.12 46.81 -0.84
CA ARG A 39 0.60 48.10 -0.93
C ARG A 39 1.13 48.55 0.44
N ALA A 40 0.32 48.46 1.50
CA ALA A 40 0.72 48.83 2.85
C ALA A 40 1.91 47.99 3.37
N LEU A 41 1.93 46.68 3.11
CA LEU A 41 3.02 45.78 3.50
C LEU A 41 4.33 46.04 2.74
N LEU A 42 4.24 46.55 1.52
CA LEU A 42 5.41 46.91 0.69
C LEU A 42 6.02 48.25 1.09
N THR A 43 5.23 49.18 1.64
CA THR A 43 5.69 50.53 2.05
C THR A 43 6.20 50.61 3.49
N VAL A 44 5.88 49.65 4.35
CA VAL A 44 6.26 49.68 5.78
C VAL A 44 7.63 49.04 6.01
N GLY A 45 8.47 49.72 6.80
CA GLY A 45 9.82 49.29 7.19
C GLY A 45 9.84 47.94 7.92
N SER A 46 10.96 47.23 7.82
CA SER A 46 11.13 45.82 8.26
C SER A 46 10.69 45.55 9.70
N ASN A 47 10.79 46.53 10.59
CA ASN A 47 10.56 46.36 12.03
C ASN A 47 9.07 46.38 12.41
N VAL A 48 8.20 46.98 11.59
CA VAL A 48 6.75 47.07 11.87
C VAL A 48 5.96 46.03 11.05
N ARG A 49 6.60 45.43 10.04
CA ARG A 49 6.01 44.44 9.13
C ARG A 49 5.42 43.20 9.84
N PRO A 50 6.00 42.63 10.91
CA PRO A 50 5.43 41.48 11.62
C PRO A 50 4.13 41.79 12.36
N LEU A 51 4.06 42.97 13.01
CA LEU A 51 2.87 43.47 13.69
C LEU A 51 1.75 43.77 12.70
N LEU A 52 2.09 44.42 11.57
CA LEU A 52 1.13 44.66 10.49
C LEU A 52 0.62 43.33 9.89
N CYS A 53 1.49 42.34 9.67
CA CYS A 53 1.07 41.01 9.17
C CYS A 53 0.08 40.33 10.12
N SER A 54 0.36 40.36 11.42
CA SER A 54 -0.49 39.73 12.43
C SER A 54 -1.87 40.41 12.49
N PHE A 55 -1.91 41.75 12.44
CA PHE A 55 -3.16 42.50 12.40
C PHE A 55 -3.96 42.25 11.11
N LEU A 56 -3.28 42.19 9.96
CA LEU A 56 -3.90 41.94 8.67
C LEU A 56 -4.41 40.51 8.51
N ILE A 57 -3.74 39.51 9.10
CA ILE A 57 -4.21 38.12 9.17
C ILE A 57 -5.52 38.05 9.98
N VAL A 58 -5.59 38.73 11.13
CA VAL A 58 -6.81 38.79 11.94
C VAL A 58 -7.94 39.52 11.20
N LEU A 59 -7.63 40.59 10.47
CA LEU A 59 -8.61 41.31 9.66
C LEU A 59 -9.12 40.45 8.48
N LEU A 60 -8.24 39.72 7.80
CA LEU A 60 -8.60 38.76 6.75
C LEU A 60 -9.44 37.62 7.31
N HIS A 61 -9.08 37.12 8.49
CA HIS A 61 -9.83 36.08 9.18
C HIS A 61 -11.24 36.55 9.50
N LYS A 62 -11.42 37.76 10.06
CA LYS A 62 -12.75 38.34 10.33
C LYS A 62 -13.55 38.65 9.06
N LEU A 63 -12.91 39.07 7.97
CA LEU A 63 -13.58 39.28 6.68
C LEU A 63 -14.06 37.96 6.08
N LEU A 64 -13.24 36.91 6.19
CA LEU A 64 -13.60 35.55 5.75
C LEU A 64 -14.67 34.93 6.65
N GLU A 65 -14.66 35.22 7.95
CA GLU A 65 -15.68 34.78 8.92
C GLU A 65 -17.02 35.50 8.70
N SER A 66 -16.99 36.79 8.36
CA SER A 66 -18.18 37.55 7.94
C SER A 66 -18.75 37.05 6.61
N ALA A 67 -17.87 36.72 5.65
CA ALA A 67 -18.28 36.06 4.40
C ALA A 67 -18.86 34.66 4.68
N TYR A 68 -18.25 33.88 5.57
CA TYR A 68 -18.72 32.56 6.00
C TYR A 68 -20.12 32.59 6.62
N SER A 69 -20.41 33.58 7.48
CA SER A 69 -21.74 33.78 8.07
C SER A 69 -22.83 34.00 7.00
N TYR A 70 -22.50 34.74 5.94
CA TYR A 70 -23.44 35.00 4.83
C TYR A 70 -23.59 33.81 3.86
N PHE A 71 -22.57 32.97 3.71
CA PHE A 71 -22.59 31.78 2.82
C PHE A 71 -23.16 30.52 3.50
N SER A 72 -23.16 30.46 4.84
CA SER A 72 -23.71 29.36 5.65
C SER A 72 -25.19 29.07 5.37
N ASP A 73 -25.95 30.06 4.89
CA ASP A 73 -27.39 29.90 4.61
C ASP A 73 -27.69 29.35 3.21
N TYR A 74 -26.71 29.28 2.29
CA TYR A 74 -26.98 28.94 0.88
C TYR A 74 -26.23 27.72 0.31
N TYR A 75 -25.12 27.27 0.90
CA TYR A 75 -24.43 26.04 0.46
C TYR A 75 -23.79 25.28 1.62
N SER A 76 -24.13 23.99 1.76
CA SER A 76 -23.63 23.09 2.81
C SER A 76 -22.09 23.01 2.85
N ALA A 77 -21.54 23.52 3.95
CA ALA A 77 -20.11 23.63 4.23
C ALA A 77 -19.48 22.29 4.67
N VAL A 78 -18.89 21.55 3.72
CA VAL A 78 -18.01 20.39 4.01
C VAL A 78 -16.58 20.61 3.49
N ILE A 79 -16.34 21.59 2.62
CA ILE A 79 -15.10 21.67 1.85
C ILE A 79 -13.92 22.32 2.61
N PHE A 80 -14.16 23.05 3.71
CA PHE A 80 -13.10 23.85 4.36
C PHE A 80 -12.65 23.36 5.75
N THR A 81 -13.43 22.54 6.44
CA THR A 81 -13.07 21.96 7.76
C THR A 81 -12.00 20.87 7.64
N ASP A 82 -11.86 20.23 6.48
CA ASP A 82 -10.92 19.12 6.27
C ASP A 82 -9.46 19.56 6.05
N ILE A 83 -9.21 20.81 5.67
CA ILE A 83 -7.85 21.28 5.37
C ILE A 83 -7.08 21.62 6.66
N HIS A 84 -7.78 22.10 7.69
CA HIS A 84 -7.11 22.55 8.92
C HIS A 84 -6.87 21.44 9.94
N LYS A 85 -7.61 20.32 9.86
CA LYS A 85 -7.45 19.16 10.77
C LYS A 85 -6.32 18.23 10.33
N ASN A 86 -6.07 18.12 9.03
CA ASN A 86 -5.09 17.19 8.47
C ASN A 86 -3.61 17.64 8.57
N TYR A 87 -3.34 18.91 8.89
CA TYR A 87 -1.95 19.40 8.95
C TYR A 87 -1.26 19.18 10.31
N VAL A 88 -2.02 18.85 11.36
CA VAL A 88 -1.48 18.69 12.73
C VAL A 88 -1.34 17.22 13.15
N GLU A 89 -2.01 16.27 12.49
CA GLU A 89 -1.94 14.84 12.82
C GLU A 89 -0.84 14.06 12.06
N GLU A 90 -0.25 14.63 11.00
CA GLU A 90 0.76 13.94 10.15
C GLU A 90 2.14 13.70 10.80
N THR A 91 2.37 14.12 12.05
CA THR A 91 3.69 14.00 12.71
C THR A 91 3.73 13.18 14.00
N ALA A 92 2.61 12.67 14.54
CA ALA A 92 2.64 12.06 15.89
C ALA A 92 2.07 10.65 16.04
N LEU A 93 1.29 10.10 15.11
CA LEU A 93 0.74 8.74 15.25
C LEU A 93 0.84 8.01 13.92
N GLY A 94 1.47 6.83 13.93
CA GLY A 94 1.59 5.97 12.76
C GLY A 94 0.23 5.76 12.11
N TRP A 95 0.20 5.87 10.77
CA TRP A 95 -0.95 5.65 9.90
C TRP A 95 -1.97 4.66 10.47
N PRO A 96 -3.14 5.13 10.97
CA PRO A 96 -4.16 4.21 11.45
C PRO A 96 -4.82 3.56 10.23
N LEU A 97 -4.45 2.31 9.95
CA LEU A 97 -5.03 1.47 8.90
C LEU A 97 -6.32 0.75 9.35
N GLU A 98 -6.82 1.06 10.55
CA GLU A 98 -7.97 0.35 11.13
C GLU A 98 -9.36 0.81 10.64
N ASN A 99 -9.46 1.86 9.79
CA ASN A 99 -10.77 2.49 9.48
C ASN A 99 -11.21 2.56 8.00
N ASP A 100 -10.36 2.30 6.99
CA ASP A 100 -10.72 2.55 5.57
C ASP A 100 -11.67 1.51 4.95
N PHE A 101 -11.67 0.27 5.46
CA PHE A 101 -12.53 -0.81 4.97
C PHE A 101 -13.63 -1.16 5.97
N SER A 102 -13.30 -1.18 7.27
CA SER A 102 -14.28 -1.27 8.35
C SER A 102 -15.28 -0.12 8.28
N GLY A 103 -14.86 1.14 8.07
CA GLY A 103 -15.78 2.27 7.86
C GLY A 103 -16.60 2.19 6.57
N PHE A 104 -16.04 1.60 5.51
CA PHE A 104 -16.72 1.42 4.23
C PHE A 104 -17.85 0.38 4.32
N LEU A 105 -17.63 -0.73 5.04
CA LEU A 105 -18.64 -1.78 5.21
C LEU A 105 -19.49 -1.62 6.46
N SER A 106 -19.03 -0.96 7.53
CA SER A 106 -19.78 -0.80 8.79
C SER A 106 -21.08 -0.04 8.60
N LYS A 107 -21.18 0.79 7.56
CA LYS A 107 -22.40 1.45 7.12
C LYS A 107 -23.50 0.47 6.68
N TYR A 108 -23.14 -0.73 6.22
CA TYR A 108 -24.05 -1.71 5.62
C TYR A 108 -24.04 -3.09 6.28
N ILE A 109 -23.00 -3.37 7.07
CA ILE A 109 -22.80 -4.63 7.78
C ILE A 109 -22.57 -4.26 9.24
N PRO A 110 -23.49 -4.60 10.17
CA PRO A 110 -23.27 -4.36 11.58
C PRO A 110 -21.96 -5.03 12.00
N SER A 111 -21.18 -4.36 12.86
CA SER A 111 -19.93 -4.81 13.45
C SER A 111 -20.16 -6.07 14.30
N GLN A 112 -20.29 -7.19 13.61
CA GLN A 112 -20.25 -8.53 14.15
C GLN A 112 -19.12 -9.23 13.39
N PRO A 113 -18.21 -9.95 14.07
CA PRO A 113 -17.45 -10.98 13.37
C PRO A 113 -18.49 -11.87 12.69
N ILE A 114 -18.28 -12.22 11.42
CA ILE A 114 -19.22 -12.98 10.56
C ILE A 114 -19.53 -14.41 11.11
N ILE A 115 -19.11 -14.72 12.34
CA ILE A 115 -19.34 -15.99 13.03
C ILE A 115 -20.59 -15.97 13.94
N ALA A 116 -21.17 -14.82 14.28
CA ALA A 116 -22.25 -14.77 15.27
C ALA A 116 -23.51 -14.04 14.79
N SER A 117 -24.32 -14.66 13.93
CA SER A 117 -25.81 -14.52 13.93
C SER A 117 -26.44 -14.98 12.61
N PHE A 118 -26.56 -16.29 12.42
CA PHE A 118 -27.68 -16.83 11.65
C PHE A 118 -28.29 -17.99 12.44
N ASN A 119 -29.43 -17.71 13.07
CA ASN A 119 -30.32 -18.72 13.64
C ASN A 119 -30.96 -19.50 12.48
N SER A 120 -30.35 -20.62 12.12
CA SER A 120 -30.98 -21.70 11.35
C SER A 120 -30.21 -22.99 11.64
N ASN A 121 -30.84 -23.92 12.35
CA ASN A 121 -30.43 -25.29 12.68
C ASN A 121 -28.93 -25.56 13.02
N PRO A 122 -28.60 -26.00 14.25
CA PRO A 122 -27.22 -26.21 14.70
C PRO A 122 -26.42 -27.30 13.94
N GLU A 123 -27.03 -28.04 13.01
CA GLU A 123 -26.39 -29.19 12.36
C GLU A 123 -25.84 -28.90 10.94
N ASP A 124 -26.23 -27.80 10.28
CA ASP A 124 -26.01 -27.69 8.82
C ASP A 124 -24.83 -26.80 8.35
N TYR A 125 -24.07 -26.16 9.24
CA TYR A 125 -22.80 -25.50 8.86
C TYR A 125 -21.75 -25.57 9.99
N ALA A 126 -21.16 -26.74 10.15
CA ALA A 126 -19.90 -26.89 10.87
C ALA A 126 -18.77 -26.20 10.08
N ILE A 127 -18.56 -24.90 10.31
CA ILE A 127 -17.22 -24.32 10.14
C ILE A 127 -16.35 -25.13 11.11
N GLY A 128 -15.51 -26.01 10.54
CA GLY A 128 -14.83 -27.07 11.28
C GLY A 128 -14.22 -26.57 12.59
N ARG A 129 -14.86 -26.90 13.72
CA ARG A 129 -14.23 -26.77 15.01
C ARG A 129 -13.02 -27.69 14.97
N ILE A 130 -11.83 -27.10 14.92
CA ILE A 130 -10.58 -27.82 15.14
C ILE A 130 -10.75 -28.51 16.49
N SER A 131 -10.52 -29.82 16.54
CA SER A 131 -10.62 -30.55 17.81
C SER A 131 -9.62 -29.97 18.81
N GLU A 132 -9.99 -29.96 20.09
CA GLU A 132 -9.08 -29.50 21.15
C GLU A 132 -7.73 -30.21 21.08
N ASP A 133 -7.72 -31.50 20.72
CA ASP A 133 -6.52 -32.29 20.50
C ASP A 133 -5.58 -31.70 19.43
N VAL A 134 -6.12 -31.20 18.31
CA VAL A 134 -5.32 -30.61 17.22
C VAL A 134 -4.77 -29.25 17.61
N SER A 135 -5.53 -28.47 18.38
CA SER A 135 -5.04 -27.18 18.91
C SER A 135 -3.92 -27.41 19.96
N GLN A 136 -4.05 -28.44 20.80
CA GLN A 136 -2.98 -28.85 21.71
C GLN A 136 -1.73 -29.37 20.97
N GLU A 137 -1.91 -30.13 19.90
CA GLU A 137 -0.81 -30.56 19.02
C GLU A 137 -0.09 -29.35 18.40
N ALA A 138 -0.83 -28.34 17.92
CA ALA A 138 -0.26 -27.11 17.42
C ALA A 138 0.57 -26.39 18.49
N LEU A 139 0.06 -26.32 19.73
CA LEU A 139 0.74 -25.73 20.90
C LEU A 139 1.97 -26.51 21.39
N GLN A 140 2.03 -27.82 21.16
CA GLN A 140 3.23 -28.61 21.42
C GLN A 140 4.28 -28.43 20.30
N THR A 141 3.83 -28.41 19.05
CA THR A 141 4.68 -28.26 17.86
C THR A 141 5.48 -26.95 17.89
N ILE A 142 4.83 -25.85 18.24
CA ILE A 142 5.45 -24.54 18.50
C ILE A 142 6.50 -24.57 19.61
N ARG A 143 6.24 -25.21 20.76
CA ARG A 143 7.25 -25.30 21.84
C ARG A 143 8.51 -25.99 21.35
N ILE A 144 8.36 -27.05 20.57
CA ILE A 144 9.47 -27.76 19.92
C ILE A 144 10.16 -26.83 18.90
N ALA A 145 9.40 -26.09 18.11
CA ALA A 145 9.92 -25.14 17.13
C ALA A 145 10.77 -24.04 17.78
N SER A 146 10.30 -23.45 18.89
CA SER A 146 11.04 -22.43 19.65
C SER A 146 12.35 -22.97 20.23
N GLN A 147 12.33 -24.17 20.82
CA GLN A 147 13.56 -24.82 21.30
C GLN A 147 14.56 -25.11 20.16
N LEU A 148 14.07 -25.49 18.98
CA LEU A 148 14.94 -25.68 17.82
C LEU A 148 15.51 -24.35 17.30
N ALA A 149 14.72 -23.27 17.35
CA ALA A 149 15.17 -21.93 16.99
C ALA A 149 16.29 -21.44 17.92
N GLU A 150 16.14 -21.64 19.24
CA GLU A 150 17.18 -21.32 20.24
C GLU A 150 18.46 -22.14 20.04
N LYS A 151 18.34 -23.40 19.63
CA LYS A 151 19.46 -24.27 19.26
C LYS A 151 20.09 -23.93 17.90
N GLY A 152 19.71 -22.82 17.27
CA GLY A 152 20.24 -22.37 15.99
C GLY A 152 19.74 -23.15 14.76
N LYS A 153 18.76 -24.05 14.91
CA LYS A 153 18.21 -24.87 13.81
C LYS A 153 17.04 -24.17 13.10
N GLY A 154 17.30 -22.96 12.60
CA GLY A 154 16.27 -22.05 12.07
C GLY A 154 15.42 -22.61 10.91
N GLU A 155 15.96 -23.42 10.01
CA GLU A 155 15.16 -24.00 8.91
C GLU A 155 14.17 -25.06 9.37
N ARG A 156 14.60 -25.93 10.30
CA ARG A 156 13.71 -26.95 10.89
C ARG A 156 12.64 -26.28 11.74
N ALA A 157 13.01 -25.25 12.51
CA ALA A 157 12.06 -24.44 13.26
C ALA A 157 11.01 -23.80 12.32
N SER A 158 11.43 -23.18 11.21
CA SER A 158 10.52 -22.56 10.22
C SER A 158 9.45 -23.54 9.74
N LYS A 159 9.84 -24.76 9.36
CA LYS A 159 8.90 -25.78 8.89
C LYS A 159 7.91 -26.21 9.98
N LEU A 160 8.35 -26.30 11.23
CA LEU A 160 7.47 -26.64 12.35
C LEU A 160 6.51 -25.49 12.68
N PHE A 161 6.95 -24.23 12.59
CA PHE A 161 6.04 -23.09 12.75
C PHE A 161 4.99 -23.05 11.63
N GLU A 162 5.40 -23.22 10.38
CA GLU A 162 4.48 -23.32 9.25
C GLU A 162 3.48 -24.48 9.42
N HIS A 163 3.95 -25.62 9.92
CA HIS A 163 3.11 -26.75 10.25
C HIS A 163 2.11 -26.42 11.38
N ALA A 164 2.55 -25.81 12.48
CA ALA A 164 1.68 -25.41 13.58
C ALA A 164 0.57 -24.44 13.12
N VAL A 165 0.90 -23.46 12.27
CA VAL A 165 -0.09 -22.55 11.67
C VAL A 165 -1.04 -23.29 10.71
N SER A 166 -0.58 -24.33 10.02
CA SER A 166 -1.43 -25.17 9.16
C SER A 166 -2.41 -26.04 9.95
N LEU A 167 -2.01 -26.47 11.16
CA LEU A 167 -2.85 -27.23 12.08
C LEU A 167 -3.94 -26.35 12.69
N ASP A 168 -3.54 -25.21 13.25
CA ASP A 168 -4.47 -24.23 13.83
C ASP A 168 -4.08 -22.80 13.46
N SER A 169 -4.73 -22.29 12.42
CA SER A 169 -4.50 -20.93 11.91
C SER A 169 -5.26 -19.83 12.68
N HIS A 170 -6.03 -20.21 13.71
CA HIS A 170 -6.83 -19.30 14.54
C HIS A 170 -6.28 -19.14 15.96
N GLN A 171 -5.34 -19.99 16.38
CA GLN A 171 -4.75 -19.92 17.71
C GLN A 171 -3.83 -18.69 17.89
N PRO A 172 -4.15 -17.75 18.80
CA PRO A 172 -3.38 -16.50 18.98
C PRO A 172 -1.93 -16.72 19.40
N GLU A 173 -1.66 -17.67 20.29
CA GLU A 173 -0.31 -17.96 20.82
C GLU A 173 0.60 -18.50 19.71
N VAL A 174 0.07 -19.39 18.85
CA VAL A 174 0.81 -19.94 17.70
C VAL A 174 1.23 -18.82 16.75
N LEU A 175 0.31 -17.91 16.46
CA LEU A 175 0.57 -16.76 15.59
C LEU A 175 1.58 -15.78 16.22
N ASN A 176 1.42 -15.43 17.50
CA ASN A 176 2.33 -14.50 18.17
C ASN A 176 3.77 -15.03 18.21
N GLU A 177 3.97 -16.27 18.64
CA GLU A 177 5.30 -16.85 18.75
C GLU A 177 5.95 -17.12 17.38
N TYR A 178 5.14 -17.46 16.38
CA TYR A 178 5.64 -17.49 15.01
C TYR A 178 6.11 -16.10 14.55
N GLY A 179 5.38 -15.04 14.91
CA GLY A 179 5.80 -13.66 14.68
C GLY A 179 7.14 -13.33 15.36
N VAL A 180 7.32 -13.74 16.62
CA VAL A 180 8.57 -13.55 17.37
C VAL A 180 9.73 -14.28 16.69
N PHE A 181 9.51 -15.51 16.21
CA PHE A 181 10.51 -16.26 15.45
C PHE A 181 10.88 -15.57 14.13
N LEU A 182 9.89 -15.09 13.38
CA LEU A 182 10.12 -14.37 12.12
C LEU A 182 10.97 -13.11 12.34
N GLU A 183 10.68 -12.40 13.42
CA GLU A 183 11.41 -11.20 13.77
C GLU A 183 12.85 -11.48 14.22
N ARG A 184 13.05 -12.40 15.18
CA ARG A 184 14.38 -12.66 15.78
C ARG A 184 15.29 -13.51 14.90
N ASN A 185 14.74 -14.51 14.21
CA ASN A 185 15.53 -15.53 13.51
C ASN A 185 15.55 -15.33 11.99
N LYS A 186 14.51 -14.69 11.42
CA LYS A 186 14.41 -14.42 9.97
C LYS A 186 14.57 -12.95 9.61
N ASN A 187 14.58 -12.04 10.59
CA ASN A 187 14.60 -10.61 10.39
C ASN A 187 13.47 -10.11 9.47
N ASP A 188 12.32 -10.79 9.49
CA ASP A 188 11.16 -10.49 8.66
C ASP A 188 10.09 -9.79 9.51
N ILE A 189 10.33 -8.51 9.78
CA ILE A 189 9.43 -7.67 10.59
C ILE A 189 8.05 -7.51 9.94
N ILE A 190 7.96 -7.59 8.61
CA ILE A 190 6.71 -7.41 7.87
C ILE A 190 5.79 -8.60 8.09
N ARG A 191 6.32 -9.83 7.94
CA ARG A 191 5.53 -11.04 8.24
C ARG A 191 5.27 -11.18 9.72
N ALA A 192 6.23 -10.82 10.58
CA ALA A 192 6.03 -10.83 12.04
C ALA A 192 4.85 -9.93 12.46
N GLU A 193 4.82 -8.70 11.97
CA GLU A 193 3.73 -7.76 12.27
C GLU A 193 2.38 -8.24 11.74
N HIS A 194 2.35 -8.87 10.57
CA HIS A 194 1.14 -9.50 10.04
C HIS A 194 0.64 -10.63 10.95
N MET A 195 1.54 -11.47 11.49
CA MET A 195 1.17 -12.51 12.46
C MET A 195 0.63 -11.92 13.76
N TYR A 196 1.23 -10.85 14.29
CA TYR A 196 0.72 -10.15 15.47
C TYR A 196 -0.67 -9.55 15.21
N CYS A 197 -0.88 -8.96 14.02
CA CYS A 197 -2.18 -8.43 13.63
C CYS A 197 -3.24 -9.54 13.56
N LYS A 198 -2.90 -10.70 12.98
CA LYS A 198 -3.79 -11.86 12.90
C LYS A 198 -4.12 -12.43 14.29
N ALA A 199 -3.14 -12.50 15.20
CA ALA A 199 -3.38 -12.93 16.58
C ALA A 199 -4.41 -12.03 17.29
N LEU A 200 -4.33 -10.71 17.08
CA LEU A 200 -5.25 -9.73 17.69
C LEU A 200 -6.65 -9.73 17.07
N GLN A 201 -6.81 -10.21 15.84
CA GLN A 201 -8.13 -10.40 15.22
C GLN A 201 -8.93 -11.48 15.95
N TYR A 202 -8.26 -12.54 16.42
CA TYR A 202 -8.89 -13.63 17.17
C TYR A 202 -8.97 -13.36 18.68
N ASN A 203 -7.94 -12.71 19.25
CA ASN A 203 -7.93 -12.30 20.64
C ASN A 203 -7.41 -10.86 20.79
N SER A 204 -8.34 -9.90 20.85
CA SER A 204 -8.04 -8.47 20.97
C SER A 204 -7.32 -8.09 22.27
N SER A 205 -7.36 -8.95 23.29
CA SER A 205 -6.79 -8.71 24.61
C SER A 205 -5.45 -9.42 24.83
N HIS A 206 -4.87 -10.04 23.80
CA HIS A 206 -3.61 -10.78 23.93
C HIS A 206 -2.41 -9.85 24.17
N GLU A 207 -1.95 -9.74 25.42
CA GLU A 207 -0.94 -8.78 25.87
C GLU A 207 0.37 -8.79 25.05
N ALA A 208 0.96 -9.98 24.83
CA ALA A 208 2.23 -10.07 24.11
C ALA A 208 2.10 -9.61 22.63
N ALA A 209 1.03 -10.00 21.94
CA ALA A 209 0.75 -9.57 20.58
C ALA A 209 0.52 -8.05 20.48
N ILE A 210 -0.15 -7.43 21.47
CA ILE A 210 -0.30 -5.97 21.55
C ILE A 210 1.07 -5.30 21.67
N ALA A 211 1.91 -5.75 22.61
CA ALA A 211 3.24 -5.18 22.83
C ALA A 211 4.13 -5.32 21.60
N ASN A 212 4.14 -6.50 20.98
CA ASN A 212 4.89 -6.79 19.77
C ASN A 212 4.42 -5.96 18.57
N ARG A 213 3.10 -5.87 18.34
CA ARG A 213 2.53 -5.03 17.26
C ARG A 213 2.81 -3.55 17.48
N ARG A 214 2.70 -3.04 18.71
CA ARG A 214 2.99 -1.63 19.04
C ARG A 214 4.41 -1.24 18.65
N ARG A 215 5.36 -2.17 18.80
CA ARG A 215 6.77 -1.99 18.41
C ARG A 215 6.99 -2.16 16.90
N ALA A 216 6.40 -3.17 16.28
CA ALA A 216 6.63 -3.51 14.87
C ALA A 216 5.89 -2.58 13.88
N SER A 217 4.67 -2.14 14.21
CA SER A 217 3.80 -1.31 13.36
C SER A 217 4.49 -0.05 12.80
N PRO A 218 5.12 0.84 13.60
CA PRO A 218 5.74 2.05 13.08
C PRO A 218 6.92 1.74 12.13
N ILE A 219 7.65 0.65 12.39
CA ILE A 219 8.75 0.19 11.53
C ILE A 219 8.21 -0.25 10.17
N VAL A 220 7.18 -1.10 10.18
CA VAL A 220 6.52 -1.59 8.97
C VAL A 220 5.91 -0.43 8.16
N ALA A 221 5.28 0.54 8.82
CA ALA A 221 4.76 1.73 8.15
C ALA A 221 5.86 2.55 7.45
N LYS A 222 7.04 2.68 8.09
CA LYS A 222 8.20 3.33 7.46
C LYS A 222 8.71 2.55 6.25
N LEU A 223 8.75 1.22 6.32
CA LEU A 223 9.14 0.36 5.20
C LEU A 223 8.17 0.47 4.02
N ASP A 224 6.86 0.47 4.29
CA ASP A 224 5.83 0.63 3.26
C ASP A 224 5.93 2.01 2.58
N LYS A 225 6.14 3.08 3.37
CA LYS A 225 6.37 4.43 2.83
C LYS A 225 7.62 4.48 1.94
N ALA A 226 8.71 3.84 2.36
CA ALA A 226 9.94 3.76 1.57
C ALA A 226 9.74 2.99 0.25
N MET A 227 8.97 1.90 0.26
CA MET A 227 8.60 1.16 -0.95
C MET A 227 7.82 2.05 -1.93
N PHE A 228 6.80 2.77 -1.46
CA PHE A 228 6.03 3.68 -2.33
C PHE A 228 6.90 4.79 -2.91
N GLN A 229 7.78 5.39 -2.11
CA GLN A 229 8.72 6.42 -2.59
C GLN A 229 9.69 5.87 -3.65
N ARG A 230 10.20 4.65 -3.44
CA ARG A 230 11.09 3.97 -4.41
C ARG A 230 10.39 3.74 -5.75
N ILE A 231 9.17 3.22 -5.72
CA ILE A 231 8.33 2.99 -6.90
C ILE A 231 8.04 4.32 -7.62
N LYS A 232 7.67 5.37 -6.87
CA LYS A 232 7.41 6.71 -7.43
C LYS A 232 8.64 7.28 -8.15
N ARG A 233 9.83 7.18 -7.56
CA ARG A 233 11.09 7.62 -8.19
C ARG A 233 11.34 6.87 -9.51
N LYS A 234 11.11 5.56 -9.55
CA LYS A 234 11.25 4.75 -10.79
C LYS A 234 10.28 5.21 -11.88
N LYS A 235 9.02 5.49 -11.52
CA LYS A 235 8.05 6.10 -12.43
C LYS A 235 8.56 7.43 -12.98
N GLU A 236 9.04 8.33 -12.12
CA GLU A 236 9.53 9.65 -12.54
C GLU A 236 10.72 9.54 -13.50
N VAL A 237 11.63 8.58 -13.29
CA VAL A 237 12.74 8.31 -14.22
C VAL A 237 12.21 7.82 -15.58
N LEU A 238 11.26 6.87 -15.58
CA LEU A 238 10.66 6.36 -16.81
C LEU A 238 9.95 7.48 -17.60
N LEU A 239 9.20 8.34 -16.91
CA LEU A 239 8.51 9.47 -17.54
C LEU A 239 9.50 10.49 -18.12
N LYS A 240 10.61 10.77 -17.43
CA LYS A 240 11.67 11.63 -17.98
C LYS A 240 12.32 11.02 -19.22
N ALA A 241 12.47 9.69 -19.25
CA ALA A 241 13.06 8.99 -20.38
C ALA A 241 12.19 9.02 -21.64
N LEU A 242 10.87 9.21 -21.53
CA LEU A 242 9.96 9.40 -22.66
C LEU A 242 10.25 10.67 -23.48
N ASN A 243 10.99 11.63 -22.92
CA ASN A 243 11.39 12.84 -23.66
C ASN A 243 12.45 12.58 -24.74
N LYS A 244 13.13 11.42 -24.72
CA LYS A 244 14.12 11.04 -25.72
C LYS A 244 13.45 10.26 -26.86
N LYS A 245 13.58 10.74 -28.10
CA LYS A 245 12.96 10.11 -29.27
C LYS A 245 13.33 8.63 -29.44
N ASP A 246 14.57 8.26 -29.17
CA ASP A 246 15.04 6.87 -29.33
C ASP A 246 14.34 5.90 -28.36
N ASN A 247 14.03 6.37 -27.14
CA ASN A 247 13.32 5.58 -26.15
C ASN A 247 11.84 5.37 -26.51
N ILE A 248 11.22 6.30 -27.25
CA ILE A 248 9.79 6.23 -27.56
C ILE A 248 9.47 4.96 -28.33
N VAL A 249 10.26 4.61 -29.36
CA VAL A 249 9.99 3.44 -30.20
C VAL A 249 10.14 2.14 -29.39
N VAL A 250 11.16 2.06 -28.55
CA VAL A 250 11.39 0.89 -27.68
C VAL A 250 10.26 0.74 -26.67
N LEU A 251 9.87 1.83 -26.01
CA LEU A 251 8.81 1.83 -25.00
C LEU A 251 7.43 1.61 -25.62
N GLN A 252 7.17 2.04 -26.84
CA GLN A 252 5.93 1.72 -27.57
C GLN A 252 5.80 0.21 -27.82
N LYS A 253 6.89 -0.44 -28.26
CA LYS A 253 6.91 -1.91 -28.43
C LYS A 253 6.73 -2.62 -27.09
N ALA A 254 7.43 -2.18 -26.06
CA ALA A 254 7.31 -2.74 -24.71
C ALA A 254 5.90 -2.56 -24.14
N HIS A 255 5.27 -1.42 -24.37
CA HIS A 255 3.89 -1.14 -23.96
C HIS A 255 2.89 -2.07 -24.65
N HIS A 256 3.04 -2.27 -25.97
CA HIS A 256 2.22 -3.23 -26.71
C HIS A 256 2.38 -4.66 -26.16
N GLU A 257 3.62 -5.05 -25.85
CA GLU A 257 3.90 -6.35 -25.25
C GLU A 257 3.27 -6.51 -23.86
N LEU A 258 3.36 -5.49 -23.01
CA LEU A 258 2.74 -5.50 -21.69
C LEU A 258 1.22 -5.61 -21.77
N PHE A 259 0.58 -5.01 -22.78
CA PHE A 259 -0.86 -5.12 -23.04
C PHE A 259 -1.25 -6.55 -23.41
N LEU A 260 -0.52 -7.18 -24.32
CA LEU A 260 -0.75 -8.57 -24.69
C LEU A 260 -0.56 -9.50 -23.47
N GLN A 261 0.52 -9.31 -22.71
CA GLN A 261 0.77 -10.04 -21.47
C GLN A 261 -0.35 -9.84 -20.46
N HIS A 262 -0.91 -8.62 -20.37
CA HIS A 262 -2.03 -8.34 -19.48
C HIS A 262 -3.25 -9.18 -19.86
N ILE A 263 -3.64 -9.15 -21.14
CA ILE A 263 -4.78 -9.89 -21.68
C ILE A 263 -4.61 -11.39 -21.41
N HIS A 264 -3.43 -11.93 -21.71
CA HIS A 264 -3.12 -13.34 -21.47
C HIS A 264 -3.17 -13.69 -19.97
N HIS A 265 -2.43 -12.98 -19.11
CA HIS A 265 -2.36 -13.33 -17.69
C HIS A 265 -3.68 -13.13 -16.97
N THR A 266 -4.43 -12.06 -17.27
CA THR A 266 -5.71 -11.80 -16.62
C THR A 266 -6.77 -12.84 -16.99
N ALA A 267 -6.74 -13.39 -18.21
CA ALA A 267 -7.60 -14.49 -18.62
C ALA A 267 -7.13 -15.84 -18.05
N ALA A 268 -5.82 -16.11 -18.08
CA ALA A 268 -5.24 -17.35 -17.57
C ALA A 268 -5.44 -17.52 -16.05
N LEU A 269 -5.46 -16.41 -15.30
CA LEU A 269 -5.82 -16.43 -13.88
C LEU A 269 -7.22 -17.03 -13.64
N GLU A 270 -8.17 -16.75 -14.53
CA GLU A 270 -9.55 -17.28 -14.50
C GLU A 270 -9.68 -18.66 -15.18
N GLY A 271 -8.59 -19.24 -15.69
CA GLY A 271 -8.56 -20.60 -16.24
C GLY A 271 -8.52 -20.69 -17.77
N ASN A 272 -8.41 -19.57 -18.49
CA ASN A 272 -8.21 -19.59 -19.93
C ASN A 272 -6.89 -20.31 -20.29
N THR A 273 -6.92 -21.18 -21.30
CA THR A 273 -5.81 -22.09 -21.61
C THR A 273 -4.92 -21.62 -22.76
N PHE A 274 -5.13 -20.43 -23.31
CA PHE A 274 -4.28 -19.88 -24.36
C PHE A 274 -2.85 -19.70 -23.87
N SER A 275 -1.88 -20.06 -24.73
CA SER A 275 -0.51 -19.58 -24.54
C SER A 275 -0.40 -18.11 -24.96
N ILE A 276 0.64 -17.42 -24.50
CA ILE A 276 0.90 -16.04 -24.90
C ILE A 276 1.06 -15.90 -26.43
N ASP A 277 1.68 -16.87 -27.10
CA ASP A 277 1.85 -16.86 -28.56
C ASP A 277 0.51 -17.08 -29.29
N GLN A 278 -0.35 -17.96 -28.77
CA GLN A 278 -1.69 -18.14 -29.32
C GLN A 278 -2.53 -16.87 -29.16
N ALA A 279 -2.45 -16.21 -27.99
CA ALA A 279 -3.11 -14.95 -27.75
C ALA A 279 -2.57 -13.85 -28.68
N ARG A 280 -1.26 -13.83 -28.94
CA ARG A 280 -0.63 -12.92 -29.90
C ARG A 280 -1.22 -13.08 -31.30
N VAL A 281 -1.24 -14.31 -31.80
CA VAL A 281 -1.76 -14.60 -33.15
C VAL A 281 -3.22 -14.14 -33.26
N LEU A 282 -4.04 -14.39 -32.25
CA LEU A 282 -5.42 -13.92 -32.21
C LEU A 282 -5.50 -12.39 -32.29
N MET A 283 -4.72 -11.67 -31.47
CA MET A 283 -4.76 -10.21 -31.38
C MET A 283 -4.17 -9.50 -32.60
N GLU A 284 -3.08 -10.02 -33.16
CA GLU A 284 -2.36 -9.37 -34.27
C GLU A 284 -2.95 -9.72 -35.63
N THR A 285 -3.49 -10.94 -35.80
CA THR A 285 -3.98 -11.42 -37.11
C THR A 285 -5.50 -11.55 -37.20
N GLY A 286 -6.21 -11.51 -36.07
CA GLY A 286 -7.66 -11.76 -36.01
C GLY A 286 -8.05 -13.21 -36.33
N ARG A 287 -7.09 -14.14 -36.39
CA ARG A 287 -7.34 -15.54 -36.74
C ARG A 287 -7.68 -16.36 -35.50
N ALA A 288 -8.74 -17.16 -35.61
CA ALA A 288 -9.07 -18.16 -34.61
C ALA A 288 -8.00 -19.27 -34.55
N ILE A 289 -7.75 -19.77 -33.34
CA ILE A 289 -6.82 -20.86 -33.04
C ILE A 289 -7.61 -22.17 -32.94
N GLY A 290 -7.24 -23.14 -33.77
CA GLY A 290 -7.84 -24.48 -33.74
C GLY A 290 -7.59 -25.18 -32.39
N GLY A 291 -8.60 -25.93 -31.92
CA GLY A 291 -8.52 -26.67 -30.66
C GLY A 291 -8.77 -25.85 -29.39
N LYS A 292 -9.12 -24.57 -29.51
CA LYS A 292 -9.53 -23.70 -28.40
C LYS A 292 -11.03 -23.39 -28.47
N SER A 293 -11.67 -23.18 -27.32
CA SER A 293 -13.10 -22.88 -27.30
C SER A 293 -13.38 -21.46 -27.79
N VAL A 294 -14.57 -21.24 -28.36
CA VAL A 294 -15.00 -19.89 -28.78
C VAL A 294 -15.12 -18.96 -27.56
N ALA A 295 -15.54 -19.48 -26.42
CA ALA A 295 -15.61 -18.73 -25.17
C ALA A 295 -14.23 -18.16 -24.79
N GLU A 296 -13.17 -18.99 -24.81
CA GLU A 296 -11.81 -18.54 -24.49
C GLU A 296 -11.28 -17.47 -25.48
N HIS A 297 -11.64 -17.56 -26.76
CA HIS A 297 -11.31 -16.50 -27.72
C HIS A 297 -12.01 -15.19 -27.36
N ASN A 298 -13.32 -15.28 -27.09
CA ASN A 298 -14.17 -14.15 -26.77
C ASN A 298 -13.74 -13.45 -25.48
N GLU A 299 -13.21 -14.18 -24.50
CA GLU A 299 -12.63 -13.60 -23.29
C GLU A 299 -11.43 -12.70 -23.60
N LEU A 300 -10.50 -13.18 -24.44
CA LEU A 300 -9.33 -12.41 -24.81
C LEU A 300 -9.72 -11.17 -25.63
N LEU A 301 -10.69 -11.31 -26.54
CA LEU A 301 -11.21 -10.20 -27.35
C LEU A 301 -11.92 -9.14 -26.49
N GLY A 302 -12.75 -9.55 -25.53
CA GLY A 302 -13.42 -8.64 -24.60
C GLY A 302 -12.43 -7.88 -23.71
N LEU A 303 -11.37 -8.53 -23.25
CA LEU A 303 -10.29 -7.87 -22.50
C LEU A 303 -9.52 -6.85 -23.36
N ALA A 304 -9.26 -7.17 -24.63
CA ALA A 304 -8.62 -6.26 -25.56
C ALA A 304 -9.50 -5.01 -25.82
N GLU A 305 -10.80 -5.22 -26.05
CA GLU A 305 -11.77 -4.15 -26.22
C GLU A 305 -11.87 -3.26 -24.97
N ALA A 306 -11.91 -3.87 -23.79
CA ALA A 306 -11.94 -3.15 -22.51
C ALA A 306 -10.69 -2.27 -22.29
N LEU A 307 -9.51 -2.75 -22.69
CA LEU A 307 -8.28 -1.95 -22.65
C LEU A 307 -8.33 -0.76 -23.62
N LEU A 308 -8.91 -0.93 -24.80
CA LEU A 308 -9.14 0.17 -25.73
C LEU A 308 -10.10 1.20 -25.13
N TYR A 309 -11.21 0.74 -24.52
CA TYR A 309 -12.16 1.60 -23.82
C TYR A 309 -11.52 2.40 -22.68
N ILE A 310 -10.65 1.76 -21.89
CA ILE A 310 -9.87 2.45 -20.86
C ILE A 310 -9.06 3.59 -21.48
N ASN A 311 -8.27 3.30 -22.50
CA ASN A 311 -7.38 4.27 -23.14
C ASN A 311 -8.14 5.42 -23.81
N SER A 312 -9.26 5.13 -24.48
CA SER A 312 -10.01 6.14 -25.24
C SER A 312 -10.94 6.99 -24.36
N THR A 313 -11.47 6.42 -23.28
CA THR A 313 -12.60 6.97 -22.53
C THR A 313 -12.29 7.15 -21.05
N LEU A 314 -11.97 6.06 -20.32
CA LEU A 314 -11.86 6.13 -18.85
C LEU A 314 -10.70 7.00 -18.38
N LEU A 315 -9.56 7.00 -19.09
CA LEU A 315 -8.43 7.87 -18.74
C LEU A 315 -8.77 9.36 -18.80
N LYS A 316 -9.80 9.76 -19.57
CA LYS A 316 -10.26 11.16 -19.64
C LYS A 316 -11.21 11.54 -18.50
N LYS A 317 -11.74 10.55 -17.78
CA LYS A 317 -12.73 10.73 -16.70
C LYS A 317 -12.14 10.54 -15.30
N ILE A 318 -10.82 10.43 -15.15
CA ILE A 318 -10.18 10.23 -13.85
C ILE A 318 -10.57 11.37 -12.88
N GLY A 319 -11.07 11.01 -11.71
CA GLY A 319 -11.60 11.94 -10.70
C GLY A 319 -13.09 12.28 -10.83
N ASN A 320 -13.73 11.84 -11.93
CA ASN A 320 -15.16 11.92 -12.21
C ASN A 320 -15.69 10.57 -12.73
N PHE A 321 -15.16 9.47 -12.19
CA PHE A 321 -15.63 8.12 -12.48
C PHE A 321 -17.04 7.93 -11.91
N ASN A 322 -17.96 7.26 -12.61
CA ASN A 322 -19.30 6.94 -12.10
C ASN A 322 -19.61 5.43 -12.18
N VAL A 323 -20.74 4.99 -11.63
CA VAL A 323 -21.12 3.57 -11.68
C VAL A 323 -21.34 3.09 -13.12
N GLN A 324 -21.89 3.92 -14.00
CA GLN A 324 -22.08 3.55 -15.41
C GLN A 324 -20.75 3.24 -16.11
N ASP A 325 -19.69 4.00 -15.83
CA ASP A 325 -18.35 3.74 -16.36
C ASP A 325 -17.81 2.35 -15.94
N LEU A 326 -18.14 1.90 -14.73
CA LEU A 326 -17.81 0.55 -14.25
C LEU A 326 -18.64 -0.53 -14.96
N LEU A 327 -19.93 -0.28 -15.18
CA LEU A 327 -20.81 -1.19 -15.91
C LEU A 327 -20.39 -1.29 -17.38
N ASP A 328 -20.05 -0.18 -18.03
CA ASP A 328 -19.53 -0.14 -19.40
C ASP A 328 -18.20 -0.90 -19.52
N LEU A 329 -17.30 -0.73 -18.55
CA LEU A 329 -16.06 -1.51 -18.51
C LEU A 329 -16.37 -3.02 -18.46
N HIS A 330 -17.28 -3.43 -17.58
CA HIS A 330 -17.71 -4.83 -17.49
C HIS A 330 -18.42 -5.30 -18.77
N GLN A 331 -19.17 -4.43 -19.44
CA GLN A 331 -19.82 -4.71 -20.72
C GLN A 331 -18.80 -5.06 -21.80
N HIS A 332 -17.70 -4.31 -21.93
CA HIS A 332 -16.64 -4.64 -22.88
C HIS A 332 -15.94 -5.96 -22.54
N ILE A 333 -15.69 -6.23 -21.25
CA ILE A 333 -15.02 -7.45 -20.80
C ILE A 333 -15.85 -8.70 -21.12
N MET A 334 -17.15 -8.67 -20.79
CA MET A 334 -18.01 -9.86 -20.86
C MET A 334 -18.91 -9.90 -22.09
N GLY A 335 -19.01 -8.83 -22.88
CA GLY A 335 -19.98 -8.69 -23.97
C GLY A 335 -19.84 -9.76 -25.06
N HIS A 336 -18.61 -10.21 -25.32
CA HIS A 336 -18.35 -11.30 -26.26
C HIS A 336 -18.63 -12.69 -25.67
N VAL A 337 -18.60 -12.85 -24.35
CA VAL A 337 -18.71 -14.14 -23.65
C VAL A 337 -20.15 -14.41 -23.23
N ASP A 338 -20.75 -13.49 -22.49
CA ASP A 338 -22.16 -13.53 -22.09
C ASP A 338 -22.80 -12.14 -22.24
N PRO A 339 -23.28 -11.80 -23.44
CA PRO A 339 -23.90 -10.49 -23.71
C PRO A 339 -25.18 -10.25 -22.90
N ARG A 340 -25.80 -11.30 -22.33
CA ARG A 340 -27.04 -11.14 -21.56
C ARG A 340 -26.79 -10.58 -20.17
N THR A 341 -25.63 -10.86 -19.58
CA THR A 341 -25.26 -10.44 -18.22
C THR A 341 -24.15 -9.41 -18.19
N ALA A 342 -23.48 -9.18 -19.32
CA ALA A 342 -22.51 -8.12 -19.49
C ALA A 342 -23.10 -6.76 -19.07
N GLY A 343 -22.29 -5.94 -18.40
CA GLY A 343 -22.70 -4.64 -17.85
C GLY A 343 -23.82 -4.65 -16.79
N GLN A 344 -24.31 -5.81 -16.35
CA GLN A 344 -25.43 -5.90 -15.41
C GLN A 344 -25.01 -6.36 -14.02
N ILE A 345 -25.46 -5.63 -13.00
CA ILE A 345 -25.34 -6.05 -11.60
C ILE A 345 -26.07 -7.39 -11.43
N ARG A 346 -25.45 -8.32 -10.71
CA ARG A 346 -26.04 -9.64 -10.45
C ARG A 346 -27.42 -9.49 -9.79
N ASN A 347 -28.32 -10.41 -10.12
CA ASN A 347 -29.68 -10.48 -9.57
C ASN A 347 -29.86 -11.62 -8.55
N LYS A 348 -28.82 -12.43 -8.33
CA LYS A 348 -28.81 -13.57 -7.40
C LYS A 348 -27.59 -13.51 -6.47
N GLN A 349 -27.68 -14.24 -5.36
CA GLN A 349 -26.55 -14.40 -4.46
C GLN A 349 -25.59 -15.44 -5.02
N VAL A 350 -24.29 -15.23 -4.77
CA VAL A 350 -23.21 -16.10 -5.23
C VAL A 350 -22.29 -16.43 -4.04
N PHE A 351 -21.51 -17.50 -4.17
CA PHE A 351 -20.52 -17.94 -3.20
C PHE A 351 -19.16 -18.02 -3.92
N VAL A 352 -18.12 -17.41 -3.34
CA VAL A 352 -16.81 -17.27 -3.98
C VAL A 352 -15.77 -17.89 -3.06
N SER A 353 -15.51 -19.18 -3.25
CA SER A 353 -14.67 -19.96 -2.33
C SER A 353 -15.21 -19.84 -0.89
N LYS A 354 -14.40 -19.33 0.05
CA LYS A 354 -14.78 -19.09 1.46
C LYS A 354 -15.46 -17.74 1.71
N HIS A 355 -15.56 -16.88 0.69
CA HIS A 355 -16.17 -15.56 0.81
C HIS A 355 -17.64 -15.59 0.40
N ILE A 356 -18.49 -14.96 1.20
CA ILE A 356 -19.90 -14.70 0.90
C ILE A 356 -20.02 -13.19 0.63
N PRO A 357 -20.13 -12.76 -0.63
CA PRO A 357 -20.29 -11.35 -0.96
C PRO A 357 -21.57 -10.75 -0.35
N PRO A 358 -21.66 -9.40 -0.25
CA PRO A 358 -22.84 -8.69 0.23
C PRO A 358 -24.14 -9.15 -0.43
N LYS A 359 -25.29 -9.03 0.23
CA LYS A 359 -26.57 -9.41 -0.38
C LYS A 359 -26.83 -8.60 -1.65
N THR A 360 -27.42 -9.24 -2.67
CA THR A 360 -27.71 -8.62 -3.98
C THR A 360 -28.36 -7.24 -3.89
N LYS A 361 -29.33 -7.06 -2.99
CA LYS A 361 -30.06 -5.79 -2.80
C LYS A 361 -29.17 -4.61 -2.36
N LEU A 362 -28.02 -4.89 -1.75
CA LEU A 362 -27.08 -3.87 -1.27
C LEU A 362 -26.05 -3.47 -2.33
N VAL A 363 -25.88 -4.29 -3.38
CA VAL A 363 -24.81 -4.10 -4.37
C VAL A 363 -24.88 -2.74 -5.07
N PRO A 364 -26.05 -2.23 -5.53
CA PRO A 364 -26.11 -0.92 -6.18
C PRO A 364 -25.60 0.21 -5.29
N ALA A 365 -26.02 0.24 -4.02
CA ALA A 365 -25.58 1.25 -3.06
C ALA A 365 -24.07 1.14 -2.75
N LEU A 366 -23.56 -0.09 -2.65
CA LEU A 366 -22.12 -0.33 -2.44
C LEU A 366 -21.27 0.11 -3.63
N LEU A 367 -21.79 0.02 -4.86
CA LEU A 367 -21.09 0.53 -6.04
C LEU A 367 -21.04 2.05 -6.07
N GLU A 368 -22.14 2.73 -5.72
CA GLU A 368 -22.14 4.19 -5.58
C GLU A 368 -21.12 4.65 -4.54
N ASP A 369 -21.14 4.02 -3.35
CA ASP A 369 -20.19 4.32 -2.29
C ASP A 369 -18.75 4.01 -2.70
N LEU A 370 -18.50 2.92 -3.45
CA LEU A 370 -17.18 2.60 -3.99
C LEU A 370 -16.69 3.71 -4.92
N VAL A 371 -17.52 4.13 -5.87
CA VAL A 371 -17.14 5.13 -6.86
C VAL A 371 -16.93 6.50 -6.22
N GLN A 372 -17.78 6.89 -5.27
CA GLN A 372 -17.58 8.10 -4.47
C GLN A 372 -16.26 8.02 -3.70
N TRP A 373 -15.98 6.88 -3.06
CA TRP A 373 -14.74 6.65 -2.34
C TRP A 373 -13.51 6.75 -3.26
N ILE A 374 -13.58 6.21 -4.48
CA ILE A 374 -12.52 6.34 -5.50
C ILE A 374 -12.25 7.81 -5.81
N ASN A 375 -13.28 8.56 -6.19
CA ASN A 375 -13.15 9.96 -6.59
C ASN A 375 -12.62 10.83 -5.44
N ASN A 376 -13.08 10.60 -4.22
CA ASN A 376 -12.62 11.34 -3.05
C ASN A 376 -11.14 11.06 -2.76
N ASN A 377 -10.70 9.80 -2.84
CA ASN A 377 -9.29 9.44 -2.58
C ASN A 377 -8.33 9.88 -3.70
N LEU A 378 -8.81 9.96 -4.94
CA LEU A 378 -8.07 10.61 -6.02
C LEU A 378 -7.85 12.10 -5.73
N ARG A 379 -8.88 12.80 -5.25
CA ARG A 379 -8.79 14.24 -4.92
C ARG A 379 -7.95 14.52 -3.68
N SER A 380 -8.01 13.64 -2.66
CA SER A 380 -7.24 13.79 -1.43
C SER A 380 -5.75 13.39 -1.58
N GLY A 381 -5.38 12.75 -2.69
CA GLY A 381 -3.98 12.41 -2.99
C GLY A 381 -3.49 11.14 -2.29
N MET A 382 -4.35 10.15 -2.06
CA MET A 382 -3.92 8.83 -1.58
C MET A 382 -2.82 8.26 -2.50
N PRO A 383 -1.77 7.60 -1.98
CA PRO A 383 -0.73 7.00 -2.83
C PRO A 383 -1.31 6.05 -3.89
N ASP A 384 -0.96 6.27 -5.16
CA ASP A 384 -1.55 5.59 -6.33
C ASP A 384 -1.59 4.07 -6.21
N ILE A 385 -0.51 3.45 -5.72
CA ILE A 385 -0.40 1.99 -5.55
C ILE A 385 -1.35 1.49 -4.47
N LYS A 386 -1.44 2.21 -3.33
CA LYS A 386 -2.37 1.90 -2.24
C LYS A 386 -3.80 2.00 -2.74
N LEU A 387 -4.14 3.10 -3.40
CA LEU A 387 -5.47 3.34 -3.94
C LEU A 387 -5.87 2.24 -4.93
N SER A 388 -5.02 1.95 -5.92
CA SER A 388 -5.30 0.95 -6.96
C SER A 388 -5.49 -0.46 -6.37
N ALA A 389 -4.66 -0.86 -5.41
CA ALA A 389 -4.80 -2.15 -4.73
C ALA A 389 -6.10 -2.22 -3.90
N LEU A 390 -6.46 -1.15 -3.20
CA LEU A 390 -7.71 -1.12 -2.42
C LEU A 390 -8.94 -1.11 -3.31
N ILE A 391 -8.91 -0.44 -4.47
CA ILE A 391 -9.98 -0.46 -5.47
C ILE A 391 -10.21 -1.88 -5.96
N HIS A 392 -9.12 -2.56 -6.36
CA HIS A 392 -9.18 -3.96 -6.77
C HIS A 392 -9.85 -4.81 -5.69
N TYR A 393 -9.33 -4.74 -4.46
CA TYR A 393 -9.85 -5.53 -3.35
C TYR A 393 -11.33 -5.24 -3.06
N LYS A 394 -11.71 -3.97 -2.93
CA LYS A 394 -13.11 -3.56 -2.66
C LYS A 394 -14.07 -4.07 -3.74
N LEU A 395 -13.70 -3.99 -5.02
CA LEU A 395 -14.57 -4.48 -6.10
C LEU A 395 -14.73 -6.01 -6.04
N VAL A 396 -13.63 -6.76 -5.84
CA VAL A 396 -13.68 -8.23 -5.69
C VAL A 396 -14.52 -8.64 -4.48
N TYR A 397 -14.42 -7.90 -3.37
CA TYR A 397 -15.19 -8.15 -2.16
C TYR A 397 -16.70 -7.93 -2.37
N ILE A 398 -17.09 -6.80 -2.99
CA ILE A 398 -18.50 -6.49 -3.31
C ILE A 398 -19.07 -7.55 -4.27
N HIS A 399 -18.24 -7.98 -5.22
CA HIS A 399 -18.56 -8.99 -6.23
C HIS A 399 -19.85 -8.66 -6.99
N PRO A 400 -19.90 -7.52 -7.71
CA PRO A 400 -21.15 -6.98 -8.23
C PRO A 400 -21.74 -7.75 -9.43
N PHE A 401 -20.95 -8.53 -10.15
CA PHE A 401 -21.37 -9.22 -11.38
C PHE A 401 -21.49 -10.73 -11.16
N LEU A 402 -22.16 -11.43 -12.09
CA LEU A 402 -22.27 -12.90 -12.06
C LEU A 402 -20.94 -13.60 -12.38
N ASP A 403 -20.19 -13.04 -13.31
CA ASP A 403 -18.83 -13.44 -13.70
C ASP A 403 -18.07 -12.16 -14.12
N GLY A 404 -16.76 -12.23 -14.35
CA GLY A 404 -15.95 -11.10 -14.81
C GLY A 404 -15.43 -10.19 -13.69
N ASN A 405 -15.75 -10.47 -12.43
CA ASN A 405 -15.36 -9.62 -11.28
C ASN A 405 -13.83 -9.47 -11.14
N GLY A 406 -13.07 -10.57 -11.22
CA GLY A 406 -11.61 -10.53 -11.14
C GLY A 406 -10.98 -9.74 -12.29
N ARG A 407 -11.43 -10.00 -13.52
CA ARG A 407 -11.00 -9.30 -14.74
C ARG A 407 -11.29 -7.79 -14.65
N THR A 408 -12.49 -7.42 -14.21
CA THR A 408 -12.90 -6.03 -14.03
C THR A 408 -12.09 -5.35 -12.93
N ALA A 409 -11.82 -6.02 -11.81
CA ALA A 409 -11.02 -5.46 -10.73
C ALA A 409 -9.56 -5.17 -11.14
N ARG A 410 -8.95 -6.08 -11.91
CA ARG A 410 -7.58 -5.89 -12.43
C ARG A 410 -7.51 -4.77 -13.47
N LEU A 411 -8.51 -4.67 -14.34
CA LEU A 411 -8.59 -3.59 -15.33
C LEU A 411 -8.90 -2.23 -14.69
N LEU A 412 -9.79 -2.17 -13.70
CA LEU A 412 -10.08 -0.95 -12.95
C LEU A 412 -8.87 -0.48 -12.11
N MET A 413 -8.14 -1.42 -11.50
CA MET A 413 -6.85 -1.12 -10.86
C MET A 413 -5.88 -0.48 -11.87
N ASN A 414 -5.75 -1.08 -13.06
CA ASN A 414 -4.87 -0.58 -14.09
C ASN A 414 -5.32 0.75 -14.69
N SER A 415 -6.63 1.04 -14.79
CA SER A 415 -7.07 2.36 -15.27
C SER A 415 -6.64 3.49 -14.35
N ILE A 416 -6.60 3.26 -13.04
CA ILE A 416 -6.09 4.22 -12.05
C ILE A 416 -4.57 4.37 -12.18
N LEU A 417 -3.83 3.27 -12.28
CA LEU A 417 -2.37 3.29 -12.44
C LEU A 417 -1.95 4.00 -13.73
N LEU A 418 -2.56 3.64 -14.88
CA LEU A 418 -2.34 4.30 -16.18
C LEU A 418 -2.66 5.79 -16.09
N GLY A 419 -3.78 6.12 -15.43
CA GLY A 419 -4.17 7.49 -15.15
C GLY A 419 -3.17 8.32 -14.35
N SER A 420 -2.48 7.68 -13.41
CA SER A 420 -1.41 8.28 -12.60
C SER A 420 -0.01 8.20 -13.25
N GLY A 421 0.06 7.81 -14.53
CA GLY A 421 1.29 7.74 -15.32
C GLY A 421 2.17 6.51 -15.04
N TYR A 422 1.62 5.46 -14.44
CA TYR A 422 2.29 4.16 -14.36
C TYR A 422 2.02 3.33 -15.63
N PRO A 423 2.89 2.38 -15.99
CA PRO A 423 2.56 1.38 -17.00
C PRO A 423 1.44 0.45 -16.52
N ILE A 424 0.84 -0.30 -17.45
CA ILE A 424 -0.06 -1.39 -17.10
C ILE A 424 0.68 -2.43 -16.24
N VAL A 425 0.05 -2.86 -15.15
CA VAL A 425 0.65 -3.80 -14.20
C VAL A 425 0.04 -5.18 -14.39
N ASN A 426 0.91 -6.18 -14.52
CA ASN A 426 0.55 -7.58 -14.74
C ASN A 426 0.72 -8.37 -13.45
N ILE A 427 -0.36 -9.04 -13.04
CA ILE A 427 -0.33 -10.10 -12.03
C ILE A 427 -0.05 -11.38 -12.81
N GLY A 428 1.17 -11.92 -12.66
CA GLY A 428 1.60 -13.08 -13.45
C GLY A 428 0.84 -14.35 -13.08
N LEU A 429 0.72 -15.29 -14.03
CA LEU A 429 0.09 -16.60 -13.76
C LEU A 429 0.84 -17.37 -12.65
N ASN A 430 2.17 -17.23 -12.58
CA ASN A 430 2.99 -17.83 -11.53
C ASN A 430 2.67 -17.26 -10.14
N ASP A 431 2.11 -16.06 -10.07
CA ASP A 431 1.73 -15.40 -8.84
C ASP A 431 0.28 -15.75 -8.42
N LYS A 432 -0.42 -16.65 -9.15
CA LYS A 432 -1.84 -17.00 -8.92
C LYS A 432 -2.12 -17.42 -7.48
N HIS A 433 -1.32 -18.32 -6.93
CA HIS A 433 -1.51 -18.82 -5.57
C HIS A 433 -1.32 -17.69 -4.53
N GLU A 434 -0.25 -16.90 -4.67
CA GLU A 434 0.02 -15.76 -3.79
C GLU A 434 -1.12 -14.73 -3.88
N TYR A 435 -1.56 -14.38 -5.09
CA TYR A 435 -2.66 -13.44 -5.33
C TYR A 435 -3.94 -13.81 -4.58
N TYR A 436 -4.43 -15.05 -4.71
CA TYR A 436 -5.65 -15.47 -4.00
C TYR A 436 -5.44 -15.59 -2.48
N THR A 437 -4.25 -16.03 -2.03
CA THR A 437 -3.92 -16.09 -0.60
C THR A 437 -3.98 -14.70 0.03
N LEU A 438 -3.46 -13.68 -0.66
CA LEU A 438 -3.45 -12.30 -0.17
C LEU A 438 -4.82 -11.63 -0.21
N LEU A 439 -5.68 -11.99 -1.18
CA LEU A 439 -7.08 -11.57 -1.17
C LEU A 439 -7.83 -12.16 0.01
N GLN A 440 -7.55 -13.42 0.36
CA GLN A 440 -8.15 -14.04 1.55
C GLN A 440 -7.65 -13.35 2.83
N ALA A 441 -6.35 -13.08 2.95
CA ALA A 441 -5.81 -12.34 4.09
C ALA A 441 -6.43 -10.92 4.23
N ALA A 442 -6.77 -10.29 3.11
CA ALA A 442 -7.48 -9.01 3.10
C ALA A 442 -8.92 -9.15 3.61
N ASN A 443 -9.63 -10.23 3.26
CA ASN A 443 -10.95 -10.54 3.81
C ASN A 443 -10.90 -10.77 5.33
N ASP A 444 -9.81 -11.37 5.82
CA ASP A 444 -9.58 -11.61 7.25
C ASP A 444 -9.24 -10.31 8.02
N GLY A 445 -9.00 -9.20 7.31
CA GLY A 445 -8.94 -7.86 7.89
C GLY A 445 -7.63 -7.09 7.64
N ASP A 446 -6.62 -7.70 7.02
CA ASP A 446 -5.36 -7.01 6.70
C ASP A 446 -5.08 -6.98 5.20
N ALA A 447 -5.37 -5.84 4.57
CA ALA A 447 -5.13 -5.62 3.14
C ALA A 447 -3.67 -5.21 2.80
N ARG A 448 -2.82 -4.94 3.79
CA ARG A 448 -1.44 -4.45 3.55
C ARG A 448 -0.58 -5.45 2.78
N PRO A 449 -0.62 -6.77 3.07
CA PRO A 449 0.07 -7.77 2.26
C PRO A 449 -0.33 -7.71 0.77
N PHE A 450 -1.61 -7.52 0.46
CA PHE A 450 -2.11 -7.36 -0.91
C PHE A 450 -1.61 -6.06 -1.55
N ILE A 451 -1.62 -4.93 -0.82
CA ILE A 451 -1.06 -3.65 -1.31
C ILE A 451 0.43 -3.79 -1.64
N ARG A 452 1.21 -4.44 -0.78
CA ARG A 452 2.65 -4.70 -1.02
C ARG A 452 2.86 -5.59 -2.24
N PHE A 453 1.99 -6.58 -2.44
CA PHE A 453 2.04 -7.45 -3.61
C PHE A 453 1.81 -6.68 -4.92
N ILE A 454 0.79 -5.82 -4.96
CA ILE A 454 0.59 -4.95 -6.13
C ILE A 454 1.79 -4.02 -6.31
N GLY A 455 2.33 -3.45 -5.23
CA GLY A 455 3.57 -2.65 -5.27
C GLY A 455 4.76 -3.41 -5.88
N ARG A 456 4.97 -4.68 -5.50
CA ARG A 456 6.00 -5.55 -6.09
C ARG A 456 5.75 -5.79 -7.58
N CYS A 457 4.50 -6.04 -7.98
CA CYS A 457 4.15 -6.21 -9.38
C CYS A 457 4.43 -4.93 -10.18
N THR A 458 4.04 -3.76 -9.67
CA THR A 458 4.33 -2.47 -10.31
C THR A 458 5.84 -2.21 -10.41
N GLU A 459 6.58 -2.49 -9.34
CA GLU A 459 8.03 -2.31 -9.32
C GLU A 459 8.73 -3.22 -10.33
N ARG A 460 8.27 -4.47 -10.48
CA ARG A 460 8.77 -5.42 -11.49
C ARG A 460 8.59 -4.86 -12.89
N THR A 461 7.38 -4.42 -13.24
CA THR A 461 7.10 -3.81 -14.55
C THR A 461 7.94 -2.57 -14.81
N LEU A 462 8.08 -1.67 -13.82
CA LEU A 462 8.93 -0.48 -13.96
C LEU A 462 10.40 -0.85 -14.17
N ASN A 463 10.92 -1.85 -13.46
CA ASN A 463 12.29 -2.32 -13.65
C ASN A 463 12.52 -2.86 -15.05
N ASP A 464 11.58 -3.66 -15.57
CA ASP A 464 11.69 -4.23 -16.91
C ASP A 464 11.72 -3.11 -17.98
N LEU A 465 10.86 -2.10 -17.83
CA LEU A 465 10.85 -0.94 -18.74
C LEU A 465 12.10 -0.07 -18.62
N LEU A 466 12.58 0.20 -17.40
CA LEU A 466 13.80 0.97 -17.16
C LEU A 466 15.03 0.25 -17.71
N TRP A 467 15.06 -1.08 -17.60
CA TRP A 467 16.14 -1.92 -18.14
C TRP A 467 16.20 -1.85 -19.68
N LEU A 468 15.06 -1.72 -20.36
CA LEU A 468 15.02 -1.60 -21.82
C LEU A 468 15.59 -0.29 -22.36
N ILE A 469 15.62 0.79 -21.56
CA ILE A 469 16.03 2.13 -21.97
C ILE A 469 17.38 2.58 -21.39
N SER A 470 18.01 1.78 -20.54
CA SER A 470 19.36 2.07 -20.05
C SER A 470 20.38 1.81 -21.16
N ASP A 471 20.92 2.89 -21.74
CA ASP A 471 21.99 2.83 -22.74
C ASP A 471 23.34 2.55 -22.09
N GLU A 472 23.77 1.28 -22.12
CA GLU A 472 25.16 0.85 -22.11
C GLU A 472 25.24 -0.63 -22.53
N VAL A 473 25.58 -0.90 -23.80
CA VAL A 473 26.15 -2.19 -24.28
C VAL A 473 25.24 -3.44 -24.23
N LYS A 474 24.60 -3.71 -25.38
CA LYS A 474 24.19 -5.05 -25.90
C LYS A 474 24.63 -6.28 -25.09
N ARG A 475 23.71 -6.89 -24.30
CA ARG A 475 23.53 -8.34 -24.03
C ARG A 475 24.32 -9.14 -22.95
N PRO A 476 25.53 -8.84 -22.44
CA PRO A 476 26.19 -9.77 -21.51
C PRO A 476 25.78 -9.59 -20.04
N LEU A 477 25.48 -8.38 -19.56
CA LEU A 477 25.08 -8.15 -18.16
C LEU A 477 23.66 -8.65 -17.87
N ALA A 478 22.78 -8.60 -18.86
CA ALA A 478 21.44 -9.17 -18.76
C ALA A 478 21.48 -10.70 -18.73
N ARG A 479 22.43 -11.33 -19.43
CA ARG A 479 22.70 -12.77 -19.30
C ARG A 479 23.27 -13.12 -17.92
N SER A 480 24.18 -12.33 -17.35
CA SER A 480 24.64 -12.56 -15.97
C SER A 480 23.57 -12.27 -14.90
N LEU A 481 22.57 -11.44 -15.19
CA LEU A 481 21.38 -11.21 -14.36
C LEU A 481 20.33 -12.33 -14.49
N ILE A 482 20.23 -12.95 -15.67
CA ILE A 482 19.31 -14.07 -15.94
C ILE A 482 19.86 -15.39 -15.39
N ASP A 483 21.14 -15.70 -15.60
CA ASP A 483 21.79 -16.91 -15.05
C ASP A 483 21.86 -16.87 -13.52
N SER A 484 21.92 -15.67 -12.95
CA SER A 484 21.97 -15.49 -11.50
C SER A 484 20.62 -15.61 -10.78
N ARG A 485 19.48 -15.78 -11.47
CA ARG A 485 18.20 -16.02 -10.76
C ARG A 485 18.14 -17.41 -10.13
N GLU A 486 18.90 -18.38 -10.63
CA GLU A 486 19.04 -19.68 -9.98
C GLU A 486 20.13 -19.66 -8.89
N GLU A 487 21.24 -18.93 -9.06
CA GLU A 487 22.33 -18.86 -8.06
C GLU A 487 22.14 -17.79 -6.94
N ARG A 488 21.45 -16.66 -7.19
CA ARG A 488 21.22 -15.59 -6.18
C ARG A 488 20.27 -15.98 -5.07
N SER A 489 19.39 -16.95 -5.29
CA SER A 489 18.49 -17.45 -4.24
C SER A 489 19.26 -18.00 -3.02
N ILE A 490 20.55 -18.34 -3.21
CA ILE A 490 21.47 -18.87 -2.19
C ILE A 490 22.40 -17.77 -1.65
N GLN A 491 22.87 -16.83 -2.49
CA GLN A 491 23.83 -15.79 -2.10
C GLN A 491 23.17 -14.52 -1.51
N GLU A 492 21.96 -14.14 -1.93
CA GLU A 492 21.22 -13.02 -1.33
C GLU A 492 20.84 -13.32 0.14
N ARG A 493 20.67 -14.60 0.51
CA ARG A 493 20.52 -15.02 1.92
C ARG A 493 21.78 -14.82 2.77
N LYS A 494 22.96 -14.74 2.14
CA LYS A 494 24.25 -14.50 2.81
C LYS A 494 24.58 -13.01 2.87
N ASP A 495 24.41 -12.28 1.77
CA ASP A 495 24.83 -10.87 1.68
C ASP A 495 23.88 -9.91 2.43
N ASP A 496 22.58 -10.23 2.52
CA ASP A 496 21.65 -9.49 3.41
C ASP A 496 21.96 -9.73 4.89
N LYS A 497 22.56 -10.89 5.22
CA LYS A 497 22.99 -11.25 6.57
C LYS A 497 24.20 -10.42 7.02
N ASP A 498 25.09 -10.08 6.09
CA ASP A 498 26.31 -9.32 6.37
C ASP A 498 26.06 -7.80 6.30
N LYS A 499 25.22 -7.31 5.37
CA LYS A 499 24.87 -5.88 5.27
C LYS A 499 23.99 -5.38 6.42
N ILE A 500 23.11 -6.23 6.96
CA ILE A 500 22.29 -5.87 8.13
C ILE A 500 23.15 -5.86 9.41
N ARG A 501 24.21 -6.68 9.45
CA ARG A 501 25.20 -6.68 10.53
C ARG A 501 26.05 -5.41 10.54
N GLU A 502 26.32 -4.84 9.37
CA GLU A 502 27.08 -3.59 9.19
C GLU A 502 26.23 -2.33 9.42
N LEU A 503 24.90 -2.41 9.23
CA LEU A 503 23.96 -1.30 9.44
C LEU A 503 23.40 -1.19 10.88
N LEU A 504 23.62 -2.19 11.74
CA LEU A 504 23.10 -2.25 13.12
C LEU A 504 24.15 -1.97 14.21
N LEU A 505 25.40 -1.69 13.85
CA LEU A 505 26.47 -1.41 14.82
C LEU A 505 27.11 -0.06 14.48
N GLU A 506 26.89 0.96 15.33
CA GLU A 506 27.87 2.04 15.38
C GLU A 506 29.14 1.53 16.09
N PRO A 507 30.35 1.96 15.68
CA PRO A 507 31.61 1.30 16.05
C PRO A 507 31.96 1.30 17.55
N ASP A 508 31.24 2.06 18.39
CA ASP A 508 31.54 2.20 19.81
C ASP A 508 30.64 1.35 20.74
N ASP A 509 29.59 0.69 20.24
CA ASP A 509 28.70 -0.13 21.07
C ASP A 509 29.21 -1.57 21.32
N ASP A 510 30.13 -2.08 20.49
CA ASP A 510 30.68 -3.44 20.63
C ASP A 510 31.52 -3.62 21.90
N LYS A 511 32.23 -2.57 22.36
CA LYS A 511 32.96 -2.61 23.63
C LYS A 511 32.05 -2.50 24.84
N ARG A 512 30.97 -1.71 24.73
CA ARG A 512 29.96 -1.54 25.80
C ARG A 512 29.14 -2.81 26.02
N PHE A 513 28.79 -3.51 24.95
CA PHE A 513 28.09 -4.80 25.02
C PHE A 513 28.98 -5.93 25.56
N GLN A 514 30.28 -5.90 25.29
CA GLN A 514 31.23 -6.86 25.89
C GLN A 514 31.38 -6.65 27.40
N ASN A 515 31.50 -5.40 27.88
CA ASN A 515 31.66 -5.11 29.32
C ASN A 515 30.42 -5.49 30.16
N PHE A 516 29.21 -5.38 29.58
CA PHE A 516 27.96 -5.85 30.19
C PHE A 516 27.91 -7.38 30.30
N ARG A 517 28.43 -8.08 29.28
CA ARG A 517 28.48 -9.56 29.23
C ARG A 517 29.53 -10.15 30.17
N GLU A 518 30.54 -9.36 30.54
CA GLU A 518 31.61 -9.71 31.49
C GLU A 518 31.31 -9.28 32.94
N GLY A 519 30.16 -8.63 33.20
CA GLY A 519 29.73 -8.26 34.55
C GLY A 519 30.57 -7.16 35.23
N LYS A 520 31.23 -6.29 34.45
CA LYS A 520 32.16 -5.28 34.97
C LYS A 520 31.55 -3.90 35.28
N GLU A 521 30.27 -3.67 34.98
CA GLU A 521 29.57 -2.42 35.36
C GLU A 521 28.15 -2.72 35.89
N HIS A 522 27.82 -2.13 37.05
CA HIS A 522 26.45 -2.03 37.58
C HIS A 522 26.05 -0.55 37.55
N TYR A 523 24.94 -0.22 36.89
CA TYR A 523 24.41 1.13 36.93
C TYR A 523 23.21 1.23 37.87
N THR A 524 23.36 2.03 38.92
CA THR A 524 22.26 2.62 39.69
C THR A 524 21.74 3.85 38.95
N ASP A 525 20.42 3.94 38.85
CA ASP A 525 19.68 5.07 38.29
C ASP A 525 20.07 6.40 38.97
N LEU A 526 20.97 7.20 38.36
CA LEU A 526 21.12 8.65 38.65
C LEU A 526 22.04 9.44 37.69
N GLU A 527 22.67 8.82 36.68
CA GLU A 527 23.56 9.55 35.75
C GLU A 527 22.90 10.03 34.43
N LEU A 528 21.59 9.80 34.23
CA LEU A 528 20.90 10.27 33.02
C LEU A 528 20.52 11.76 33.03
N LEU A 529 20.96 12.55 34.04
CA LEU A 529 20.53 13.93 34.25
C LEU A 529 21.61 15.01 34.06
N GLY A 530 22.81 14.67 33.57
CA GLY A 530 23.95 15.59 33.56
C GLY A 530 24.48 16.11 32.21
N LYS A 531 24.01 15.62 31.05
CA LYS A 531 24.65 15.92 29.75
C LYS A 531 23.81 16.76 28.77
N THR A 532 22.88 17.56 29.29
CA THR A 532 22.09 18.52 28.49
C THR A 532 22.70 19.93 28.45
N LEU A 533 23.85 20.18 29.10
CA LEU A 533 24.45 21.53 29.16
C LEU A 533 25.90 21.48 28.69
N GLY A 534 26.09 21.78 27.40
CA GLY A 534 27.39 21.85 26.76
C GLY A 534 28.14 23.12 27.12
N THR A 535 29.36 22.96 27.63
CA THR A 535 30.48 23.91 27.52
C THR A 535 31.80 23.15 27.75
N THR A 536 32.71 23.18 26.78
CA THR A 536 34.16 23.01 27.00
C THR A 536 34.71 24.31 27.63
N PRO A 537 35.88 24.37 28.34
CA PRO A 537 37.13 23.68 27.97
C PRO A 537 38.19 23.35 29.07
N LYS A 538 39.31 22.74 28.62
CA LYS A 538 40.74 22.89 29.03
C LYS A 538 41.36 22.12 30.23
N TYR A 539 42.53 21.51 29.90
CA TYR A 539 43.81 21.35 30.62
C TYR A 539 44.11 20.14 31.55
N GLU A 540 45.15 19.40 31.13
CA GLU A 540 46.36 18.90 31.83
C GLU A 540 46.37 17.85 32.96
N GLU A 541 47.49 17.10 32.91
CA GLU A 541 48.20 16.30 33.94
C GLU A 541 47.87 14.79 34.16
N THR A 542 48.84 13.98 33.70
CA THR A 542 49.56 12.89 34.39
C THR A 542 48.91 12.19 35.58
N ILE A 543 48.89 10.85 35.54
CA ILE A 543 49.53 9.99 36.56
C ILE A 543 49.97 8.68 35.89
N ASN A 544 51.21 8.32 36.19
CA ASN A 544 51.97 7.14 35.78
C ASN A 544 51.85 6.10 36.90
N LEU A 545 51.57 4.83 36.60
CA LEU A 545 51.85 3.71 37.52
C LEU A 545 52.19 2.44 36.73
N SER A 546 53.50 2.33 36.53
CA SER A 546 54.37 1.17 36.39
C SER A 546 53.97 -0.12 37.13
N GLU A 547 54.52 -1.23 36.60
CA GLU A 547 54.80 -2.53 37.25
C GLU A 547 53.56 -3.42 37.48
N VAL A 548 53.52 -4.66 37.00
CA VAL A 548 54.26 -5.87 37.43
C VAL A 548 54.20 -6.87 36.25
N LYS A 549 55.34 -7.29 35.64
CA LYS A 549 56.00 -8.62 35.79
C LYS A 549 55.02 -9.81 35.80
N ASP A 550 55.25 -10.97 35.21
CA ASP A 550 56.26 -11.60 34.39
C ASP A 550 55.70 -13.02 34.11
N ASP A 551 56.28 -13.70 33.13
CA ASP A 551 56.40 -15.16 33.02
C ASP A 551 55.22 -16.09 32.67
N ARG A 552 55.28 -16.52 31.39
CA ARG A 552 55.50 -17.90 30.90
C ARG A 552 54.38 -18.97 30.84
N VAL A 553 54.55 -19.72 29.74
CA VAL A 553 54.37 -21.17 29.46
C VAL A 553 53.21 -21.43 28.48
N ARG A 554 53.47 -21.46 27.17
CA ARG A 554 53.88 -22.61 26.31
C ARG A 554 52.90 -23.79 26.28
N GLY A 555 52.45 -24.10 25.06
CA GLY A 555 51.70 -25.28 24.66
C GLY A 555 51.18 -25.06 23.25
#